data_AF-A0A963M5Z5-F1
#
_entry.id   AF-A0A963M5Z5-F1
#
_cell.length_a   1.000
_cell.length_b   1.000
_cell.length_c   1.000
_cell.angle_alpha   90.00
_cell.angle_beta   90.00
_cell.angle_gamma   90.00
#
_symmetry.space_group_name_H-M   'P 1'
#
loop_
_entity.id
_entity.type
_entity.pdbx_description
1 polymer ?
#
loop_
_entity_poly.entity_id
_entity_poly.type
_entity_poly.pdbx_seq_one_letter_code
_entity_poly.pdbx_strand_id
1 'polypeptide(L)'
;RFAGESKLDTSVMWEYAIMLLDHWFGRLIPVRFIAFTLVGGLGLLVHMAVLALLFKGGFASFVTAQAVATFVAMTGNFVLNNWLTYRDRRLKGWGWLRGWISFTLVCSVGALANVGLAGWLFREHSVWWGASAVAGVLIGAVWNYAVTAVYTWNRKG
;
A
#
# COMPACT_ATOMS: atom_id res chain seq x y z
N ARG A 1 -22.28 24.37 -31.67
CA ARG A 1 -23.10 23.88 -30.53
C ARG A 1 -22.24 22.87 -29.76
N PHE A 2 -22.23 22.99 -28.44
CA PHE A 2 -21.13 22.68 -27.52
C PHE A 2 -20.79 21.19 -27.31
N ALA A 3 -19.50 20.94 -27.08
CA ALA A 3 -18.92 19.68 -26.66
C ALA A 3 -19.53 19.19 -25.34
N GLY A 4 -20.15 18.01 -25.38
CA GLY A 4 -20.62 17.30 -24.19
C GLY A 4 -19.47 16.51 -23.58
N GLU A 5 -18.90 17.02 -22.49
CA GLU A 5 -17.88 16.31 -21.73
C GLU A 5 -18.47 15.02 -21.14
N SER A 6 -17.86 13.90 -21.49
CA SER A 6 -18.06 12.59 -20.87
C SER A 6 -17.58 12.65 -19.42
N LYS A 7 -18.43 13.19 -18.54
CA LYS A 7 -18.19 13.28 -17.08
C LYS A 7 -18.80 12.11 -16.31
N LEU A 8 -19.32 11.10 -17.02
CA LEU A 8 -20.26 10.16 -16.42
C LEU A 8 -19.74 8.76 -16.11
N ASP A 9 -18.52 8.32 -16.44
CA ASP A 9 -18.28 6.87 -16.25
C ASP A 9 -17.07 6.43 -15.45
N THR A 10 -16.02 7.24 -15.25
CA THR A 10 -14.93 6.79 -14.37
C THR A 10 -15.35 6.83 -12.90
N SER A 11 -16.17 7.83 -12.51
CA SER A 11 -16.73 7.93 -11.16
C SER A 11 -17.80 6.87 -10.91
N VAL A 12 -18.65 6.62 -11.92
CA VAL A 12 -19.76 5.66 -11.82
C VAL A 12 -19.27 4.22 -11.88
N MET A 13 -18.30 3.89 -12.75
CA MET A 13 -17.61 2.59 -12.73
C MET A 13 -16.91 2.34 -11.39
N TRP A 14 -16.34 3.37 -10.77
CA TRP A 14 -15.70 3.25 -9.47
C TRP A 14 -16.72 3.04 -8.36
N GLU A 15 -17.83 3.75 -8.37
CA GLU A 15 -18.96 3.52 -7.46
C GLU A 15 -19.56 2.12 -7.64
N TYR A 16 -19.72 1.65 -8.88
CA TYR A 16 -20.17 0.28 -9.18
C TYR A 16 -19.16 -0.78 -8.72
N ALA A 17 -17.86 -0.57 -8.91
CA ALA A 17 -16.82 -1.47 -8.42
C ALA A 17 -16.80 -1.53 -6.89
N ILE A 18 -16.93 -0.37 -6.23
CA ILE A 18 -17.07 -0.27 -4.78
C ILE A 18 -18.32 -1.01 -4.31
N MET A 19 -19.46 -0.84 -4.99
CA MET A 19 -20.75 -1.44 -4.63
C MET A 19 -20.79 -2.96 -4.88
N LEU A 20 -20.16 -3.45 -5.95
CA LEU A 20 -19.96 -4.88 -6.23
C LEU A 20 -19.03 -5.52 -5.20
N LEU A 21 -17.95 -4.83 -4.82
CA LEU A 21 -17.06 -5.28 -3.75
C LEU A 21 -17.75 -5.28 -2.38
N ASP A 22 -18.61 -4.30 -2.10
CA ASP A 22 -19.39 -4.23 -0.85
C ASP A 22 -20.46 -5.33 -0.80
N HIS A 23 -21.05 -5.70 -1.94
CA HIS A 23 -22.02 -6.80 -2.03
C HIS A 23 -21.40 -8.18 -1.80
N TRP A 24 -20.16 -8.39 -2.26
CA TRP A 24 -19.45 -9.67 -2.09
C TRP A 24 -18.64 -9.76 -0.79
N PHE A 25 -18.11 -8.64 -0.29
CA PHE A 25 -17.14 -8.60 0.81
C PHE A 25 -17.46 -7.60 1.92
N GLY A 26 -18.49 -6.75 1.80
CA GLY A 26 -18.75 -5.64 2.74
C GLY A 26 -18.99 -6.07 4.20
N ARG A 27 -19.29 -7.36 4.45
CA ARG A 27 -19.35 -7.94 5.80
C ARG A 27 -18.02 -8.47 6.34
N LEU A 28 -17.00 -8.69 5.51
CA LEU A 28 -15.74 -9.39 5.86
C LEU A 28 -14.45 -8.61 5.48
N ILE A 29 -14.40 -7.89 4.35
CA ILE A 29 -13.20 -7.17 3.87
C ILE A 29 -13.57 -5.74 3.43
N PRO A 30 -13.02 -4.69 4.07
CA PRO A 30 -13.31 -3.30 3.71
C PRO A 30 -12.83 -2.94 2.29
N VAL A 31 -13.64 -2.22 1.51
CA VAL A 31 -13.22 -1.74 0.17
C VAL A 31 -11.92 -0.92 0.20
N ARG A 32 -11.69 -0.19 1.30
CA ARG A 32 -10.43 0.55 1.55
C ARG A 32 -9.22 -0.37 1.65
N PHE A 33 -9.38 -1.58 2.19
CA PHE A 33 -8.30 -2.57 2.22
C PHE A 33 -7.93 -3.00 0.81
N ILE A 34 -8.91 -3.23 -0.07
CA ILE A 34 -8.68 -3.59 -1.47
C ILE A 34 -7.91 -2.46 -2.18
N ALA A 35 -8.39 -1.22 -2.10
CA ALA A 35 -7.67 -0.08 -2.66
C ALA A 35 -6.24 0.06 -2.09
N PHE A 36 -6.07 -0.11 -0.78
CA PHE A 36 -4.76 -0.08 -0.12
C PHE A 36 -3.81 -1.16 -0.66
N THR A 37 -4.30 -2.39 -0.81
CA THR A 37 -3.49 -3.51 -1.35
C THR A 37 -3.13 -3.30 -2.82
N LEU A 38 -4.04 -2.76 -3.64
CA LEU A 38 -3.76 -2.43 -5.04
C LEU A 38 -2.69 -1.34 -5.16
N VAL A 39 -2.82 -0.27 -4.37
CA VAL A 39 -1.78 0.77 -4.29
C VAL A 39 -0.46 0.17 -3.82
N GLY A 40 -0.47 -0.69 -2.80
CA GLY A 40 0.72 -1.39 -2.31
C GLY A 40 1.39 -2.24 -3.39
N GLY A 41 0.60 -2.99 -4.17
CA GLY A 41 1.08 -3.77 -5.30
C GLY A 41 1.69 -2.90 -6.40
N LEU A 42 1.05 -1.78 -6.74
CA LEU A 42 1.61 -0.80 -7.69
C LEU A 42 2.93 -0.21 -7.17
N GLY A 43 3.00 0.12 -5.88
CA GLY A 43 4.24 0.60 -5.25
C GLY A 43 5.38 -0.40 -5.35
N LEU A 44 5.11 -1.70 -5.25
CA LEU A 44 6.11 -2.74 -5.44
C LEU A 44 6.62 -2.75 -6.89
N LEU A 45 5.75 -2.58 -7.88
CA LEU A 45 6.17 -2.45 -9.28
C LEU A 45 7.05 -1.21 -9.51
N VAL A 46 6.67 -0.07 -8.93
CA VAL A 46 7.47 1.16 -8.97
C VAL A 46 8.83 0.96 -8.30
N HIS A 47 8.86 0.31 -7.13
CA HIS A 47 10.09 -0.04 -6.43
C HIS A 47 11.03 -0.84 -7.33
N MET A 48 10.51 -1.92 -7.93
CA MET A 48 11.29 -2.78 -8.81
C MET A 48 11.79 -2.04 -10.06
N ALA A 49 10.99 -1.14 -10.63
CA ALA A 49 11.38 -0.33 -11.77
C ALA A 49 12.51 0.65 -11.43
N VAL A 50 12.40 1.38 -10.31
CA VAL A 50 13.43 2.34 -9.86
C VAL A 50 14.72 1.61 -9.49
N LEU A 51 14.62 0.49 -8.77
CA LEU A 51 15.77 -0.34 -8.42
C LEU A 51 16.47 -0.86 -9.67
N ALA A 52 15.72 -1.40 -10.64
CA ALA A 52 16.27 -1.90 -11.88
C ALA A 52 16.98 -0.78 -12.66
N LEU A 53 16.37 0.40 -12.75
CA LEU A 53 16.97 1.56 -13.42
C LEU A 53 18.29 1.96 -12.75
N LEU A 54 18.30 2.18 -11.43
CA LEU A 54 19.47 2.69 -10.72
C LEU A 54 20.60 1.66 -10.62
N PHE A 55 20.26 0.39 -10.34
CA PHE A 55 21.25 -0.65 -10.16
C PHE A 55 21.72 -1.24 -11.49
N LYS A 56 20.79 -1.71 -12.35
CA LYS A 56 21.18 -2.29 -13.65
C LYS A 56 21.64 -1.24 -14.66
N GLY A 57 21.18 0.00 -14.53
CA GLY A 57 21.68 1.12 -15.31
C GLY A 57 23.06 1.63 -14.86
N GLY A 58 23.62 1.11 -13.76
CA GLY A 58 24.95 1.47 -13.28
C GLY A 58 25.03 2.86 -12.62
N PHE A 59 23.90 3.49 -12.30
CA PHE A 59 23.86 4.83 -11.73
C PHE A 59 24.16 4.86 -10.22
N ALA A 60 23.93 3.76 -9.49
CA ALA A 60 24.15 3.70 -8.05
C ALA A 60 24.52 2.27 -7.58
N SER A 61 25.18 2.19 -6.42
CA SER A 61 25.40 0.90 -5.74
C SER A 61 24.06 0.27 -5.34
N PHE A 62 24.03 -1.06 -5.16
CA PHE A 62 22.80 -1.78 -4.79
C PHE A 62 22.13 -1.19 -3.55
N VAL A 63 22.92 -0.88 -2.51
CA VAL A 63 22.40 -0.31 -1.26
C VAL A 63 21.75 1.06 -1.48
N THR A 64 22.41 1.95 -2.23
CA THR A 64 21.87 3.28 -2.53
C THR A 64 20.64 3.18 -3.43
N ALA A 65 20.67 2.34 -4.46
CA ALA A 65 19.54 2.09 -5.35
C ALA A 65 18.32 1.54 -4.59
N GLN A 66 18.55 0.60 -3.66
CA GLN A 66 17.51 0.02 -2.80
C GLN A 66 16.90 1.06 -1.87
N ALA A 67 17.71 1.91 -1.25
CA ALA A 67 17.23 2.98 -0.38
C ALA A 67 16.36 3.98 -1.15
N VAL A 68 16.83 4.43 -2.32
CA VAL A 68 16.10 5.37 -3.19
C VAL A 68 14.81 4.74 -3.71
N ALA A 69 14.85 3.51 -4.21
CA ALA A 69 13.67 2.79 -4.67
C ALA A 69 12.63 2.60 -3.56
N THR A 70 13.07 2.28 -2.33
CA THR A 70 12.19 2.16 -1.16
C THR A 70 11.53 3.50 -0.84
N PHE A 71 12.32 4.57 -0.80
CA PHE A 71 11.84 5.92 -0.52
C PHE A 71 10.79 6.40 -1.53
N VAL A 72 11.06 6.20 -2.83
CA VAL A 72 10.14 6.56 -3.92
C VAL A 72 8.85 5.75 -3.82
N ALA A 73 8.94 4.44 -3.60
CA ALA A 73 7.77 3.57 -3.48
C ALA A 73 6.92 3.90 -2.25
N MET A 74 7.53 4.13 -1.09
CA MET A 74 6.80 4.50 0.13
C MET A 74 6.10 5.84 -0.01
N THR A 75 6.76 6.83 -0.62
CA THR A 75 6.18 8.15 -0.86
C THR A 75 5.04 8.07 -1.87
N GLY A 76 5.22 7.34 -2.97
CA GLY A 76 4.17 7.10 -3.97
C GLY A 76 2.95 6.40 -3.36
N ASN A 77 3.18 5.36 -2.55
CA ASN A 77 2.12 4.65 -1.84
C ASN A 77 1.35 5.55 -0.88
N PHE A 78 2.04 6.41 -0.12
CA PHE A 78 1.38 7.35 0.77
C PHE A 78 0.54 8.37 0.00
N VAL A 79 1.08 8.95 -1.08
CA VAL A 79 0.38 9.93 -1.91
C VAL A 79 -0.86 9.31 -2.56
N LEU A 80 -0.72 8.14 -3.17
CA LEU A 80 -1.82 7.42 -3.80
C LEU A 80 -2.87 7.00 -2.76
N ASN A 81 -2.47 6.49 -1.60
CA ASN A 81 -3.43 6.17 -0.53
C ASN A 81 -4.15 7.41 -0.02
N ASN A 82 -3.47 8.55 0.15
CA ASN A 82 -4.11 9.79 0.58
C ASN A 82 -5.10 10.31 -0.49
N TRP A 83 -4.79 10.14 -1.78
CA TRP A 83 -5.60 10.67 -2.87
C TRP A 83 -6.76 9.77 -3.30
N LEU A 84 -6.53 8.45 -3.34
CA LEU A 84 -7.46 7.42 -3.81
C LEU A 84 -8.17 6.73 -2.64
N THR A 85 -7.43 6.08 -1.73
CA THR A 85 -7.98 5.24 -0.65
C THR A 85 -8.68 6.06 0.43
N TYR A 86 -8.11 7.21 0.81
CA TYR A 86 -8.62 8.09 1.86
C TYR A 86 -9.04 9.46 1.32
N ARG A 87 -9.65 9.47 0.12
CA ARG A 87 -10.12 10.71 -0.53
C ARG A 87 -11.01 11.57 0.36
N ASP A 88 -11.82 10.94 1.22
CA ASP A 88 -12.74 11.54 2.19
C ASP A 88 -12.05 12.04 3.48
N ARG A 89 -10.77 11.68 3.70
CA ARG A 89 -9.97 12.01 4.88
C ARG A 89 -8.56 12.50 4.50
N ARG A 90 -8.47 13.23 3.38
CA ARG A 90 -7.20 13.73 2.85
C ARG A 90 -6.44 14.55 3.90
N LEU A 91 -5.22 14.14 4.19
CA LEU A 91 -4.28 14.90 4.99
C LEU A 91 -3.69 16.04 4.15
N LYS A 92 -3.66 17.26 4.71
CA LYS A 92 -3.12 18.48 4.08
C LYS A 92 -2.18 19.22 5.05
N GLY A 93 -1.25 20.01 4.50
CA GLY A 93 -0.31 20.82 5.28
C GLY A 93 0.53 19.98 6.25
N TRP A 94 0.65 20.44 7.50
CA TRP A 94 1.39 19.73 8.56
C TRP A 94 0.87 18.31 8.87
N GLY A 95 -0.42 18.06 8.63
CA GLY A 95 -1.01 16.72 8.77
C GLY A 95 -0.49 15.73 7.72
N TRP A 96 -0.12 16.22 6.53
CA TRP A 96 0.45 15.39 5.47
C TRP A 96 1.83 14.86 5.86
N LEU A 97 2.70 15.72 6.39
CA LEU A 97 4.04 15.33 6.81
C LEU A 97 4.00 14.36 8.01
N ARG A 98 3.17 14.65 9.02
CA ARG A 98 2.95 13.73 10.14
C ARG A 98 2.40 12.38 9.68
N GLY A 99 1.47 12.40 8.74
CA GLY A 99 0.92 11.20 8.13
C GLY A 99 1.97 10.38 7.39
N TRP A 100 2.81 11.04 6.58
CA TRP A 100 3.87 10.39 5.82
C TRP A 100 4.90 9.72 6.74
N ILE A 101 5.31 10.40 7.83
CA ILE A 101 6.22 9.83 8.83
C ILE A 101 5.57 8.62 9.52
N SER A 102 4.32 8.76 9.98
CA SER A 102 3.56 7.67 10.62
C SER A 102 3.45 6.45 9.70
N PHE A 103 3.06 6.67 8.44
CA PHE A 103 2.94 5.62 7.43
C PHE A 103 4.26 4.91 7.19
N THR A 104 5.34 5.67 7.01
CA THR A 104 6.69 5.13 6.77
C THR A 104 7.16 4.28 7.94
N LEU A 105 6.95 4.74 9.19
CA LEU A 105 7.31 3.99 10.39
C LEU A 105 6.50 2.69 10.50
N VAL A 106 5.17 2.76 10.34
CA VAL A 106 4.30 1.58 10.44
C VAL A 106 4.66 0.54 9.37
N CYS A 107 4.85 0.96 8.12
CA CYS A 107 5.24 0.05 7.05
C CYS A 107 6.63 -0.56 7.27
N SER A 108 7.58 0.21 7.82
CA SER A 108 8.93 -0.30 8.14
C SER A 108 8.88 -1.34 9.26
N VAL A 109 8.11 -1.07 10.32
CA VAL A 109 7.89 -2.02 11.43
C VAL A 109 7.18 -3.27 10.93
N GLY A 110 6.15 -3.12 10.10
CA GLY A 110 5.45 -4.25 9.48
C GLY A 110 6.36 -5.10 8.59
N ALA A 111 7.27 -4.48 7.83
CA ALA A 111 8.26 -5.20 7.04
C ALA A 111 9.25 -5.98 7.91
N LEU A 112 9.75 -5.37 8.99
CA LEU A 112 10.64 -6.04 9.96
C LEU A 112 9.94 -7.22 10.66
N ALA A 113 8.69 -7.02 11.07
CA ALA A 113 7.88 -8.08 11.69
C ALA A 113 7.62 -9.24 10.72
N ASN A 114 7.35 -8.95 9.44
CA ASN A 114 7.15 -9.98 8.42
C ASN A 114 8.43 -10.79 8.15
N VAL A 115 9.59 -10.13 8.07
CA VAL A 115 10.89 -10.82 7.91
C VAL A 115 11.22 -11.67 9.16
N GLY A 116 10.96 -11.15 10.36
CA GLY A 116 11.15 -11.87 11.61
C GLY A 116 10.26 -13.12 11.72
N LEU A 117 8.97 -12.99 11.40
CA LEU A 117 8.01 -14.09 11.42
C LEU A 117 8.35 -15.15 10.35
N ALA A 118 8.68 -14.73 9.13
CA ALA A 118 9.11 -15.63 8.07
C ALA A 118 10.37 -16.42 8.45
N GLY A 119 11.35 -15.78 9.10
CA GLY A 119 12.58 -16.42 9.58
C GLY A 119 12.37 -17.37 10.77
N TRP A 120 11.31 -17.20 11.56
CA TRP A 120 10.91 -18.14 12.61
C TRP A 120 10.18 -19.34 12.00
N LEU A 121 9.17 -19.10 11.15
CA LEU A 121 8.37 -20.15 10.51
C LEU A 121 9.22 -21.09 9.63
N PHE A 122 10.20 -20.54 8.91
CA PHE A 122 11.13 -21.30 8.08
C PHE A 122 12.03 -22.25 8.88
N ARG A 123 12.35 -21.91 10.14
CA ARG A 123 13.18 -22.74 11.02
C ARG A 123 12.39 -23.86 11.70
N GLU A 124 11.12 -23.61 12.02
CA GLU A 124 10.35 -24.53 12.86
C GLU A 124 9.56 -25.58 12.06
N HIS A 125 9.05 -25.30 10.84
CA HIS A 125 8.19 -26.23 10.09
C HIS A 125 8.47 -26.24 8.57
N SER A 126 8.94 -27.37 8.03
CA SER A 126 9.17 -27.63 6.59
C SER A 126 7.87 -27.95 5.82
N VAL A 127 6.77 -27.25 6.12
CA VAL A 127 5.47 -27.53 5.53
C VAL A 127 5.06 -26.32 4.69
N TRP A 128 5.26 -26.42 3.38
CA TRP A 128 4.77 -25.50 2.34
C TRP A 128 5.28 -24.05 2.44
N TRP A 129 6.59 -23.85 2.24
CA TRP A 129 7.27 -22.55 2.22
C TRP A 129 6.52 -21.44 1.46
N GLY A 130 5.91 -21.78 0.31
CA GLY A 130 5.14 -20.83 -0.50
C GLY A 130 3.83 -20.39 0.15
N ALA A 131 3.09 -21.31 0.79
CA ALA A 131 1.86 -21.00 1.50
C ALA A 131 2.13 -20.10 2.71
N SER A 132 3.20 -20.39 3.45
CA SER A 132 3.67 -19.57 4.58
C SER A 132 4.08 -18.17 4.16
N ALA A 133 4.80 -18.03 3.04
CA ALA A 133 5.20 -16.73 2.51
C ALA A 133 3.98 -15.90 2.09
N VAL A 134 3.02 -16.51 1.40
CA VAL A 134 1.77 -15.84 1.00
C VAL A 134 0.95 -15.44 2.23
N ALA A 135 0.80 -16.34 3.20
CA ALA A 135 0.11 -16.03 4.45
C ALA A 135 0.77 -14.88 5.22
N GLY A 136 2.10 -14.85 5.31
CA GLY A 136 2.85 -13.75 5.93
C GLY A 136 2.64 -12.41 5.24
N VAL A 137 2.68 -12.39 3.90
CA VAL A 137 2.38 -11.19 3.10
C VAL A 137 0.95 -10.70 3.33
N LEU A 138 -0.02 -11.61 3.36
CA LEU A 138 -1.43 -11.26 3.61
C LEU A 138 -1.65 -10.70 5.02
N ILE A 139 -1.13 -11.37 6.05
CA ILE A 139 -1.21 -10.93 7.44
C ILE A 139 -0.52 -9.57 7.60
N GLY A 140 0.67 -9.40 7.01
CA GLY A 140 1.40 -8.14 7.02
C GLY A 140 0.64 -7.02 6.31
N ALA A 141 -0.04 -7.30 5.19
CA ALA A 141 -0.88 -6.33 4.50
C ALA A 141 -2.08 -5.91 5.35
N VAL A 142 -2.75 -6.85 6.03
CA VAL A 142 -3.87 -6.58 6.95
C VAL A 142 -3.40 -5.73 8.13
N TRP A 143 -2.27 -6.08 8.74
CA TRP A 143 -1.67 -5.30 9.82
C TRP A 143 -1.33 -3.88 9.37
N ASN A 144 -0.62 -3.73 8.24
CA ASN A 144 -0.26 -2.43 7.70
C ASN A 144 -1.49 -1.57 7.42
N TYR A 145 -2.55 -2.15 6.83
CA TYR A 145 -3.81 -1.44 6.62
C TYR A 145 -4.46 -1.03 7.95
N ALA A 146 -4.62 -1.95 8.90
CA ALA A 146 -5.29 -1.66 10.17
C ALA A 146 -4.57 -0.56 10.96
N VAL A 147 -3.25 -0.67 11.09
CA VAL A 147 -2.45 0.29 11.85
C VAL A 147 -2.40 1.64 11.14
N THR A 148 -2.20 1.69 9.82
CA THR A 148 -2.21 2.99 9.11
C THR A 148 -3.60 3.63 9.06
N ALA A 149 -4.67 2.84 8.96
CA ALA A 149 -6.03 3.35 9.04
C ALA A 149 -6.33 4.01 10.40
N VAL A 150 -5.84 3.42 11.50
CA VAL A 150 -6.07 3.90 12.88
C VAL A 150 -5.11 5.00 13.30
N TYR A 151 -3.83 4.96 12.90
CA TYR A 151 -2.83 5.92 13.35
C TYR A 151 -2.59 7.06 12.36
N THR A 152 -2.62 6.78 11.06
CA THR A 152 -2.30 7.77 10.02
C THR A 152 -3.54 8.54 9.58
N TRP A 153 -4.67 7.85 9.35
CA TRP A 153 -5.92 8.45 8.88
C TRP A 153 -7.06 8.41 9.92
N ASN A 154 -6.70 8.45 11.20
CA ASN A 154 -7.67 8.54 12.30
C ASN A 154 -8.53 9.79 12.14
N ARG A 155 -9.86 9.63 12.03
CA ARG A 155 -10.76 10.74 12.34
C ARG A 155 -10.73 10.85 13.86
N LYS A 156 -10.01 11.85 14.38
CA LYS A 156 -10.51 12.50 15.59
C LYS A 156 -11.85 13.11 15.17
N GLY A 157 -12.93 12.43 15.53
CA GLY A 157 -14.28 13.01 15.51
C GLY A 157 -14.29 14.28 16.35
#